data_AF-A0A1F8F011-F1
#
_entry.id   AF-A0A1F8F011-F1
#
_cell.length_a   1.000
_cell.length_b   1.000
_cell.length_c   1.000
_cell.angle_alpha   90.00
_cell.angle_beta   90.00
_cell.angle_gamma   90.00
#
_symmetry.space_group_name_H-M   'P 1'
#
loop_
_entity.id
_entity.type
_entity.pdbx_description
1 polymer ?
#
loop_
_entity_poly.entity_id
_entity_poly.type
_entity_poly.pdbx_seq_one_letter_code
_entity_poly.pdbx_strand_id
1 'polypeptide(L)'
;MVKKYLFVIFGPIVLAILNGYVSSYYFFSWGYDNRNQISTVLFGLSLIGSVFVVINNAKGSKEKIWFAAAGFMLAINLFIIYAIRALSNFGF
;
A
#
# COMPACT_ATOMS: atom_id res chain seq x y z
N MET A 1 -10.05 -16.82 7.67
CA MET A 1 -10.10 -15.79 6.60
C MET A 1 -9.34 -14.54 7.00
N VAL A 2 -9.59 -13.99 8.19
CA VAL A 2 -8.80 -12.96 8.91
C VAL A 2 -7.30 -12.87 8.55
N LYS A 3 -6.51 -13.95 8.69
CA LYS A 3 -5.06 -13.93 8.39
C LYS A 3 -4.73 -13.56 6.93
N LYS A 4 -5.61 -13.92 5.98
CA LYS A 4 -5.44 -13.60 4.55
C LYS A 4 -5.64 -12.09 4.30
N TYR A 5 -6.60 -11.45 4.97
CA TYR A 5 -6.87 -10.01 4.81
C TYR A 5 -5.76 -9.14 5.39
N LEU A 6 -5.18 -9.54 6.52
CA LEU A 6 -3.98 -8.91 7.07
C LEU A 6 -2.82 -8.92 6.06
N PHE A 7 -2.55 -10.08 5.47
CA PHE A 7 -1.44 -10.21 4.52
C PHE A 7 -1.67 -9.42 3.23
N VAL A 8 -2.89 -9.42 2.71
CA VAL A 8 -3.23 -8.73 1.45
C VAL A 8 -3.22 -7.22 1.59
N ILE A 9 -3.67 -6.67 2.73
CA ILE A 9 -3.73 -5.22 2.94
C ILE A 9 -2.40 -4.69 3.46
N PHE A 10 -1.87 -5.28 4.54
CA PHE A 10 -0.71 -4.75 5.25
C PHE A 10 0.63 -5.29 4.73
N GLY A 11 0.66 -6.49 4.14
CA GLY A 11 1.89 -7.09 3.62
C GLY A 11 2.61 -6.19 2.62
N PRO A 12 1.96 -5.73 1.54
CA PRO A 12 2.59 -4.83 0.57
C PRO A 12 3.05 -3.49 1.19
N ILE A 13 2.35 -2.98 2.21
CA ILE A 13 2.73 -1.75 2.91
C ILE A 13 4.01 -1.95 3.72
N VAL A 14 4.09 -3.04 4.47
CA VAL A 14 5.30 -3.40 5.21
C VAL A 14 6.48 -3.55 4.24
N LEU A 15 6.27 -4.20 3.09
CA LEU A 15 7.29 -4.30 2.05
C LEU A 15 7.67 -2.92 1.47
N ALA A 16 6.72 -2.00 1.29
CA ALA A 16 7.00 -0.66 0.79
C ALA A 16 7.86 0.16 1.77
N ILE A 17 7.61 -0.02 3.07
CA ILE A 17 8.38 0.60 4.14
C ILE A 17 9.78 -0.02 4.20
N LEU A 18 9.88 -1.36 4.19
CA LEU A 18 11.15 -2.07 4.19
C LEU A 18 12.00 -1.73 2.94
N ASN A 19 11.38 -1.58 1.77
CA ASN A 19 12.06 -1.08 0.57
C ASN A 19 12.69 0.30 0.83
N GLY A 20 11.95 1.21 1.46
CA GLY A 20 12.49 2.51 1.84
C GLY A 20 13.69 2.44 2.78
N TYR A 21 13.64 1.57 3.80
CA TYR A 21 14.75 1.37 4.73
C TYR A 21 15.96 0.73 4.05
N VAL A 22 15.76 -0.35 3.30
CA VAL A 22 16.84 -1.11 2.66
C VAL A 22 17.54 -0.25 1.60
N SER A 23 16.78 0.43 0.76
CA SER A 23 17.33 1.30 -0.29
C SER A 23 18.11 2.49 0.26
N SER A 24 17.81 2.97 1.47
CA SER A 24 18.54 4.08 2.10
C SER A 24 19.76 3.64 2.92
N TYR A 25 19.76 2.43 3.49
CA TYR A 25 20.81 2.01 4.43
C TYR A 25 21.96 1.23 3.78
N TYR A 26 21.72 0.52 2.67
CA TYR A 26 22.68 -0.44 2.12
C TYR A 26 23.48 0.05 0.90
N PHE A 27 23.46 1.35 0.56
CA PHE A 27 24.14 1.90 -0.62
C PHE A 27 23.84 1.12 -1.92
N PHE A 28 22.65 0.50 -1.99
CA PHE A 28 22.23 -0.24 -3.17
C PHE A 28 21.68 0.77 -4.18
N SER A 29 22.56 1.28 -5.05
CA SER A 29 22.27 2.35 -6.01
C SER A 29 21.00 2.09 -6.82
N TRP A 30 20.86 0.89 -7.37
CA TRP A 30 19.65 0.52 -8.11
C TRP A 30 18.38 0.60 -7.27
N GLY A 31 18.41 0.15 -6.01
CA GLY A 31 17.25 0.22 -5.12
C GLY A 31 16.95 1.64 -4.65
N TYR A 32 17.96 2.49 -4.53
CA TYR A 32 17.81 3.91 -4.23
C TYR A 32 17.14 4.65 -5.40
N ASP A 33 17.63 4.43 -6.63
CA ASP A 33 17.12 5.07 -7.85
C ASP A 33 15.69 4.65 -8.16
N ASN A 34 15.34 3.39 -7.88
CA ASN A 34 14.01 2.84 -8.14
C ASN A 34 13.09 2.84 -6.90
N ARG A 35 13.52 3.43 -5.78
CA ARG A 35 12.79 3.36 -4.49
C ARG A 35 11.33 3.77 -4.64
N ASN A 36 11.09 4.92 -5.24
CA ASN A 36 9.76 5.50 -5.36
C ASN A 36 8.86 4.66 -6.29
N GLN A 37 9.40 4.10 -7.38
CA GLN A 37 8.65 3.23 -8.27
C GLN A 37 8.23 1.93 -7.56
N ILE A 38 9.17 1.27 -6.87
CA ILE A 38 8.90 0.03 -6.13
C ILE A 38 7.86 0.26 -5.03
N SER A 39 8.04 1.30 -4.21
CA SER A 39 7.09 1.63 -3.16
C SER A 39 5.70 1.99 -3.73
N THR A 40 5.64 2.68 -4.88
CA THR A 40 4.36 2.99 -5.56
C THR A 40 3.65 1.74 -6.05
N VAL A 41 4.37 0.78 -6.64
CA VAL A 41 3.79 -0.51 -7.06
C VAL A 41 3.23 -1.26 -5.85
N LEU A 42 3.96 -1.29 -4.74
CA LEU A 42 3.54 -1.97 -3.51
C LEU A 42 2.31 -1.30 -2.86
N PHE A 43 2.23 0.03 -2.85
CA PHE A 43 1.02 0.74 -2.43
C PHE A 43 -0.15 0.47 -3.40
N GLY A 44 0.10 0.37 -4.70
CA GLY A 44 -0.91 -0.03 -5.69
C GLY A 44 -1.46 -1.44 -5.44
N LEU A 45 -0.61 -2.40 -5.10
CA LEU A 45 -1.03 -3.75 -4.72
C LEU A 45 -1.88 -3.75 -3.44
N SER A 46 -1.49 -2.96 -2.42
CA SER A 46 -2.29 -2.78 -1.21
C SER A 46 -3.65 -2.15 -1.51
N LEU A 47 -3.69 -1.17 -2.42
CA LEU A 47 -4.93 -0.52 -2.86
C LEU A 47 -5.88 -1.52 -3.54
N ILE A 48 -5.38 -2.31 -4.50
CA ILE A 48 -6.17 -3.36 -5.16
C ILE A 48 -6.66 -4.40 -4.14
N GLY A 49 -5.78 -4.82 -3.23
CA GLY A 49 -6.13 -5.72 -2.13
C GLY A 49 -7.24 -5.16 -1.25
N SER A 50 -7.16 -3.88 -0.88
CA SER A 50 -8.18 -3.19 -0.08
C SER A 50 -9.52 -3.12 -0.81
N VAL A 51 -9.53 -2.77 -2.10
CA VAL A 51 -10.74 -2.78 -2.96
C VAL A 51 -11.37 -4.18 -2.97
N PHE A 52 -10.56 -5.23 -3.16
CA PHE A 52 -11.03 -6.60 -3.17
C PHE A 52 -11.70 -6.98 -1.84
N VAL A 53 -11.11 -6.61 -0.70
CA VAL A 53 -11.70 -6.87 0.63
C VAL A 53 -13.00 -6.10 0.83
N VAL A 54 -13.06 -4.84 0.42
CA VAL A 54 -14.27 -4.01 0.48
C VAL A 54 -15.40 -4.64 -0.34
N ILE A 55 -15.16 -4.99 -1.61
CA ILE A 55 -16.18 -5.57 -2.49
C ILE A 55 -16.71 -6.90 -1.95
N ASN A 56 -15.83 -7.79 -1.50
CA ASN A 56 -16.23 -9.10 -0.98
C ASN A 56 -16.99 -9.02 0.35
N ASN A 57 -16.72 -7.99 1.17
CA ASN A 57 -17.37 -7.82 2.46
C ASN A 57 -18.53 -6.82 2.46
N ALA A 58 -18.78 -6.12 1.34
CA ALA A 58 -19.84 -5.10 1.24
C ALA A 58 -21.26 -5.66 1.50
N LYS A 59 -21.49 -6.94 1.18
CA LYS A 59 -22.81 -7.60 1.32
C LYS A 59 -22.91 -8.53 2.54
N GLY A 60 -21.83 -8.75 3.28
CA GLY A 60 -21.75 -9.75 4.35
C GLY A 60 -21.46 -9.15 5.72
N SER A 61 -22.30 -9.42 6.73
CA SER A 61 -22.15 -8.90 8.09
C SER A 61 -21.00 -9.51 8.91
N LYS A 62 -20.37 -10.58 8.42
CA LYS A 62 -19.49 -11.42 9.24
C LYS A 62 -18.14 -10.78 9.59
N GLU A 63 -17.70 -9.77 8.85
CA GLU A 63 -16.35 -9.21 9.00
C GLU A 63 -16.32 -7.67 8.87
N LYS A 64 -17.27 -6.96 9.51
CA LYS A 64 -17.40 -5.49 9.48
C LYS A 64 -16.10 -4.73 9.82
N ILE A 65 -15.31 -5.26 10.76
CA ILE A 65 -14.00 -4.68 11.14
C ILE A 65 -13.03 -4.67 9.94
N TRP A 66 -13.00 -5.74 9.15
CA TRP A 66 -12.12 -5.85 7.99
C TRP A 66 -12.58 -4.99 6.83
N PHE A 67 -13.90 -4.83 6.68
CA PHE A 67 -14.46 -3.85 5.74
C PHE A 67 -14.03 -2.41 6.10
N ALA A 68 -14.18 -2.02 7.37
CA ALA A 68 -13.78 -0.70 7.84
C ALA A 68 -12.26 -0.48 7.69
N ALA A 69 -11.45 -1.46 8.08
CA ALA A 69 -10.00 -1.42 7.93
C ALA A 69 -9.59 -1.29 6.46
N ALA A 70 -10.18 -2.09 5.56
CA ALA A 70 -9.89 -2.01 4.13
C ALA A 70 -10.30 -0.66 3.54
N GLY A 71 -11.47 -0.12 3.92
CA GLY A 71 -11.92 1.21 3.49
C GLY A 71 -10.96 2.33 3.94
N PHE A 72 -10.53 2.29 5.21
CA PHE A 72 -9.55 3.24 5.74
C PHE A 72 -8.20 3.14 5.02
N MET A 73 -7.72 1.92 4.78
CA MET A 73 -6.46 1.69 4.06
C MET A 73 -6.53 2.11 2.60
N LEU A 74 -7.70 2.00 1.96
CA LEU A 74 -7.93 2.49 0.62
C LEU A 74 -7.75 4.01 0.56
N ALA A 75 -8.32 4.75 1.52
CA ALA A 75 -8.14 6.19 1.63
C ALA A 75 -6.67 6.58 1.88
N ILE A 76 -5.96 5.88 2.77
CA ILE A 76 -4.53 6.12 3.02
C ILE A 76 -3.70 5.88 1.75
N ASN A 77 -3.90 4.75 1.07
CA ASN A 77 -3.15 4.43 -0.13
C ASN A 77 -3.40 5.46 -1.25
N LEU A 78 -4.65 5.90 -1.44
CA LEU A 78 -4.98 6.98 -2.38
C LEU A 78 -4.26 8.28 -2.03
N PHE A 79 -4.26 8.66 -0.75
CA PHE A 79 -3.56 9.86 -0.29
C PHE A 79 -2.05 9.76 -0.54
N ILE A 80 -1.42 8.62 -0.21
CA ILE A 80 0.02 8.40 -0.44
C ILE A 80 0.35 8.47 -1.93
N ILE A 81 -0.40 7.76 -2.79
CA ILE A 81 -0.15 7.75 -4.24
C ILE A 81 -0.34 9.17 -4.82
N TYR A 82 -1.39 9.88 -4.38
CA TYR A 82 -1.60 11.28 -4.76
C TYR A 82 -0.45 12.17 -4.31
N ALA A 83 0.01 12.05 -3.07
CA ALA A 83 1.12 12.82 -2.52
C ALA A 83 2.43 12.54 -3.29
N ILE A 84 2.75 11.28 -3.58
CA ILE A 84 3.92 10.91 -4.39
C ILE A 84 3.83 11.58 -5.76
N ARG A 85 2.68 11.47 -6.45
CA ARG A 85 2.49 12.07 -7.76
C ARG A 85 2.56 13.61 -7.72
N ALA A 86 1.95 14.23 -6.72
CA ALA A 86 1.97 15.67 -6.54
C ALA A 86 3.39 16.18 -6.30
N LEU A 87 4.18 15.50 -5.46
CA LEU A 87 5.57 15.83 -5.18
C LEU A 87 6.48 15.59 -6.39
N SER A 88 6.26 14.50 -7.15
CA SER A 88 6.98 14.27 -8.42
C SER A 88 6.68 15.35 -9.47
N ASN A 89 5.49 15.94 -9.46
CA ASN A 89 5.15 17.06 -10.35
C ASN A 89 5.61 18.44 -9.84
N PHE A 90 6.03 18.55 -8.57
CA PHE A 90 6.40 19.83 -7.94
C PHE A 90 7.87 20.23 -8.13
N GLY A 91 8.67 19.40 -8.81
CA GLY A 91 10.02 19.78 -9.23
C GLY A 91 11.03 18.68 -8.97
N PHE A 92 11.35 17.93 -10.02
CA PHE A 92 12.69 17.64 -10.48
C PHE A 92 12.63 17.33 -11.98
#